data_AF-G3HBC8-F1
#
_entry.id   AF-G3HBC8-F1
#
_cell.length_a   1.000
_cell.length_b   1.000
_cell.length_c   1.000
_cell.angle_alpha   90.00
_cell.angle_beta   90.00
_cell.angle_gamma   90.00
#
_symmetry.space_group_name_H-M   'P 1'
#
loop_
_entity.id
_entity.type
_entity.pdbx_description
1 polymer ?
#
loop_
_entity_poly.entity_id
_entity_poly.type
_entity_poly.pdbx_seq_one_letter_code
_entity_poly.pdbx_strand_id
1 'polypeptide(L)'
;VSGTMYNTGRHVSLRLDKEHLVNISGGPMTYSHRLEEIRLHFGSEDSQGSEHLLNGQAFSGEACTSPQHYGDPGLRAKTSEPLASLTGAQGDAMHAVDTQLTRADWLQWCPANECQAF
;
A
#
# COMPACT_ATOMS: atom_id res chain seq x y z
N VAL A 1 -11.60 5.31 14.91
CA VAL A 1 -10.77 5.68 13.75
C VAL A 1 -11.71 5.86 12.57
N SER A 2 -11.61 6.99 11.85
CA SER A 2 -12.48 7.37 10.73
C SER A 2 -11.66 8.01 9.62
N GLY A 3 -12.24 8.08 8.42
CA GLY A 3 -11.62 8.68 7.25
C GLY A 3 -12.59 8.76 6.08
N THR A 4 -12.16 9.43 5.01
CA THR A 4 -12.92 9.57 3.76
C THR A 4 -12.31 8.73 2.65
N MET A 5 -13.15 7.99 1.94
CA MET A 5 -12.74 7.19 0.79
C MET A 5 -12.99 7.94 -0.53
N TYR A 6 -12.02 7.90 -1.43
CA TYR A 6 -12.03 8.56 -2.73
C TYR A 6 -11.77 7.54 -3.83
N ASN A 7 -12.67 7.46 -4.79
CA ASN A 7 -12.39 6.80 -6.07
C ASN A 7 -11.76 7.83 -7.01
N THR A 8 -10.49 7.63 -7.39
CA THR A 8 -9.76 8.57 -8.26
C THR A 8 -9.87 8.24 -9.74
N GLY A 9 -10.57 7.15 -10.10
CA GLY A 9 -10.58 6.58 -11.44
C GLY A 9 -9.30 5.80 -11.79
N ARG A 10 -8.30 5.73 -10.89
CA ARG A 10 -7.07 4.95 -11.05
C ARG A 10 -6.79 4.01 -9.87
N HIS A 11 -7.13 4.46 -8.67
CA HIS A 11 -7.04 3.72 -7.42
C HIS A 11 -8.11 4.21 -6.44
N VAL A 12 -8.36 3.44 -5.39
CA VAL A 12 -9.17 3.88 -4.25
C VAL A 12 -8.23 4.40 -3.15
N SER A 13 -8.52 5.57 -2.62
CA SER A 13 -7.76 6.20 -1.54
C SER A 13 -8.62 6.32 -0.29
N LEU A 14 -8.14 5.83 0.85
CA LEU A 14 -8.71 6.09 2.17
C LEU A 14 -7.82 7.11 2.89
N ARG A 15 -8.33 8.32 3.11
CA ARG A 15 -7.62 9.37 3.85
C ARG A 15 -8.15 9.43 5.27
N LEU A 16 -7.27 9.28 6.25
CA LEU A 16 -7.66 9.29 7.66
C LEU A 16 -7.89 10.72 8.16
N ASP A 17 -8.86 10.86 9.07
CA ASP A 17 -9.14 12.16 9.70
C ASP A 17 -7.96 12.58 10.57
N LYS A 18 -7.56 13.85 10.47
CA LYS A 18 -6.36 14.38 11.16
C LYS A 18 -6.49 14.37 12.68
N GLU A 19 -7.71 14.33 13.19
CA GLU A 19 -8.06 14.31 14.61
C GLU A 19 -7.71 12.98 15.29
N HIS A 20 -7.72 11.87 14.54
CA HIS A 20 -7.45 10.55 15.09
C HIS A 20 -6.06 10.08 14.68
N LEU A 21 -5.13 10.08 15.63
CA LEU A 21 -3.74 9.76 15.32
C LEU A 21 -3.48 8.24 15.20
N VAL A 22 -3.53 7.70 13.99
CA VAL A 22 -3.05 6.35 13.66
C VAL A 22 -1.56 6.36 13.31
N ASN A 23 -0.80 5.47 13.94
CA ASN A 23 0.59 5.17 13.61
C ASN A 23 0.68 3.74 13.10
N ILE A 24 1.59 3.52 12.15
CA ILE A 24 1.95 2.20 11.66
C ILE A 24 3.43 1.95 12.01
N SER A 25 3.77 0.71 12.31
CA SER A 25 5.12 0.29 12.72
C SER A 25 5.32 -1.20 12.47
N GLY A 26 6.56 -1.65 12.31
CA GLY A 26 6.89 -3.04 11.99
C GLY A 26 7.05 -3.27 10.49
N GLY A 27 7.07 -4.54 10.07
CA GLY A 27 7.33 -4.89 8.67
C GLY A 27 8.70 -4.38 8.18
N PRO A 28 8.82 -3.89 6.93
CA PRO A 28 10.06 -3.30 6.41
C PRO A 28 10.36 -1.89 6.96
N MET A 29 9.44 -1.28 7.72
CA MET A 29 9.59 0.09 8.19
C MET A 29 10.57 0.18 9.36
N THR A 30 11.57 1.07 9.24
CA THR A 30 12.61 1.25 10.27
C THR A 30 12.08 2.03 11.48
N TYR A 31 11.05 2.86 11.30
CA TYR A 31 10.46 3.69 12.34
C TYR A 31 8.94 3.59 12.35
N SER A 32 8.31 4.10 13.41
CA SER A 32 6.86 4.28 13.41
C SER A 32 6.51 5.56 12.66
N HIS A 33 5.56 5.46 11.73
CA HIS A 33 5.13 6.58 10.91
C HIS A 33 3.65 6.86 11.13
N ARG A 34 3.32 8.15 11.13
CA ARG A 34 1.97 8.66 11.20
C ARG A 34 1.27 8.37 9.88
N LEU A 35 0.21 7.58 9.88
CA LEU A 35 -0.52 7.23 8.66
C LEU A 35 -1.44 8.37 8.22
N GLU A 36 -1.36 8.77 6.95
CA GLU A 36 -2.26 9.77 6.35
C GLU A 36 -3.23 9.14 5.35
N GLU A 37 -2.75 8.20 4.54
CA GLU A 37 -3.53 7.59 3.47
C GLU A 37 -3.17 6.14 3.25
N ILE A 38 -4.18 5.34 2.94
CA ILE A 38 -4.05 4.01 2.35
C ILE A 38 -4.56 4.08 0.92
N ARG A 39 -3.75 3.67 -0.05
CA ARG A 39 -4.13 3.52 -1.45
C ARG A 39 -4.31 2.04 -1.77
N LEU A 40 -5.38 1.71 -2.48
CA LEU A 40 -5.69 0.38 -2.95
C LEU A 40 -5.68 0.37 -4.47
N HIS A 41 -4.76 -0.42 -5.02
CA HIS A 41 -4.70 -0.79 -6.42
C HIS A 41 -5.30 -2.19 -6.56
N PHE A 42 -6.13 -2.41 -7.57
CA PHE A 42 -6.73 -3.70 -7.85
C PHE A 42 -7.01 -3.81 -9.35
N GLY A 43 -6.86 -5.01 -9.90
CA GLY A 43 -7.19 -5.29 -11.28
C GLY A 43 -8.58 -5.91 -11.40
N SER A 44 -8.93 -6.20 -12.65
CA SER A 44 -10.17 -6.91 -12.98
C SER A 44 -10.04 -8.44 -12.89
N GLU A 45 -8.82 -8.96 -12.71
CA GLU A 45 -8.50 -10.38 -12.70
C GLU A 45 -7.52 -10.67 -11.57
N ASP A 46 -7.54 -11.89 -11.03
CA ASP A 46 -6.76 -12.24 -9.83
C ASP A 46 -5.25 -12.19 -10.06
N SER A 47 -4.81 -12.30 -11.32
CA SER A 47 -3.42 -12.22 -11.75
C SER A 47 -3.00 -10.82 -12.21
N GLN A 48 -3.82 -9.79 -11.98
CA GLN A 48 -3.54 -8.42 -12.38
C GLN A 48 -4.02 -7.47 -11.28
N GLY A 49 -3.22 -6.47 -10.90
CA GLY A 49 -3.68 -5.44 -9.97
C GLY A 49 -2.64 -4.92 -9.00
N SER A 50 -1.73 -5.78 -8.54
CA SER A 50 -0.55 -5.32 -7.84
C SER A 50 0.36 -4.56 -8.81
N GLU A 51 0.99 -3.50 -8.30
CA GLU A 51 2.01 -2.76 -9.05
C GLU A 51 3.36 -3.48 -8.96
N HIS A 52 3.63 -4.11 -7.82
CA HIS A 52 4.81 -4.93 -7.60
C HIS A 52 4.54 -6.42 -7.90
N LEU A 53 5.61 -7.12 -8.29
CA LEU A 53 5.60 -8.56 -8.56
C LEU A 53 6.42 -9.30 -7.49
N LEU A 54 5.97 -10.49 -7.11
CA LEU A 54 6.78 -11.40 -6.30
C LEU A 54 7.14 -12.62 -7.15
N ASN A 55 8.43 -12.91 -7.30
CA ASN A 55 8.92 -13.99 -8.18
C ASN A 55 8.37 -13.91 -9.63
N GLY A 56 8.14 -12.69 -10.13
CA GLY A 56 7.56 -12.44 -11.45
C GLY A 56 6.03 -12.63 -11.54
N GLN A 57 5.36 -12.88 -10.41
CA GLN A 57 3.92 -13.05 -10.34
C GLN A 57 3.24 -11.80 -9.77
N ALA A 58 2.18 -11.36 -10.43
CA ALA A 58 1.29 -10.31 -9.96
C ALA A 58 0.17 -10.87 -9.08
N PHE A 59 -0.38 -10.01 -8.22
CA PHE A 59 -1.52 -10.29 -7.37
C PHE A 59 -2.75 -9.47 -7.78
N SER A 60 -3.89 -9.82 -7.23
CA SER A 60 -5.19 -9.22 -7.55
C SER A 60 -5.27 -7.74 -7.14
N GLY A 61 -4.44 -7.34 -6.17
CA GLY A 61 -4.26 -5.94 -5.81
C GLY A 61 -3.12 -5.71 -4.84
N GLU A 62 -2.96 -4.46 -4.47
CA GLU A 62 -1.90 -3.98 -3.59
C GLU A 62 -2.38 -2.80 -2.75
N ALA A 63 -2.02 -2.83 -1.47
CA ALA A 63 -2.28 -1.77 -0.52
C ALA A 63 -0.98 -1.03 -0.20
N CYS A 64 -0.96 0.28 -0.44
CA CYS A 64 0.18 1.15 -0.19
C CYS A 64 -0.19 2.20 0.85
N THR A 65 0.75 2.55 1.72
CA THR A 65 0.56 3.55 2.78
C THR A 65 1.39 4.77 2.48
N SER A 66 0.80 5.95 2.66
CA SER A 66 1.52 7.21 2.63
C SER A 66 1.59 7.79 4.04
N PRO A 67 2.80 8.11 4.53
CA PRO A 67 2.96 8.79 5.81
C PRO A 67 2.43 10.22 5.74
N GLN A 68 2.12 10.78 6.89
CA GLN A 68 1.69 12.16 7.02
C GLN A 68 2.86 13.11 6.74
N HIS A 69 2.73 13.91 5.68
CA HIS A 69 3.69 14.95 5.31
C HIS A 69 3.06 16.33 5.49
N TYR A 70 3.66 17.17 6.33
CA TYR A 70 3.18 18.54 6.54
C TYR A 70 3.68 19.46 5.42
N GLY A 71 2.80 19.81 4.48
CA GLY A 71 3.00 20.96 3.58
C GLY A 71 3.45 20.67 2.14
N ASP A 72 3.66 19.41 1.74
CA ASP A 72 4.02 19.09 0.35
C ASP A 72 3.32 17.80 -0.17
N PRO A 73 2.29 17.96 -1.03
CA PRO A 73 1.62 16.84 -1.68
C PRO A 73 2.51 16.01 -2.62
N GLY A 74 3.57 16.61 -3.18
CA GLY A 74 4.50 15.92 -4.07
C GLY A 74 5.39 14.92 -3.34
N LEU A 75 5.72 15.19 -2.08
CA LEU A 75 6.44 14.25 -1.22
C LEU A 75 5.59 13.02 -0.87
N ARG A 76 4.27 13.17 -0.71
CA ARG A 76 3.35 12.09 -0.33
C ARG A 76 3.26 10.95 -1.34
N ALA A 77 3.32 11.27 -2.64
CA ALA A 77 3.37 10.27 -3.69
C ALA A 77 4.71 9.54 -3.72
N LYS A 78 5.80 10.26 -3.43
CA LYS A 78 7.17 9.73 -3.42
C LYS A 78 7.52 8.89 -2.20
N THR A 79 6.78 9.04 -1.10
CA THR A 79 7.01 8.30 0.15
C THR A 79 5.94 7.25 0.42
N SER A 80 5.16 6.85 -0.58
CA SER A 80 4.26 5.73 -0.40
C SER A 80 5.03 4.42 -0.39
N GLU A 81 4.81 3.65 0.67
CA GLU A 81 5.43 2.36 0.87
C GLU A 81 4.34 1.27 0.75
N PRO A 82 4.57 0.19 0.01
CA PRO A 82 3.63 -0.91 -0.03
C PRO A 82 3.56 -1.61 1.32
N LEU A 83 2.34 -1.98 1.69
CA LEU A 83 2.00 -2.59 2.97
C LEU A 83 1.57 -4.04 2.79
N ALA A 84 0.81 -4.37 1.74
CA ALA A 84 0.40 -5.75 1.49
C ALA A 84 0.01 -5.99 0.03
N SER A 85 0.37 -7.15 -0.51
CA SER A 85 -0.30 -7.71 -1.68
C SER A 85 -1.63 -8.32 -1.26
N LEU A 86 -2.63 -8.19 -2.13
CA LEU A 86 -3.99 -8.65 -1.91
C LEU A 86 -4.33 -9.75 -2.91
N THR A 87 -4.90 -10.84 -2.42
CA THR A 87 -5.46 -11.92 -3.24
C THR A 87 -6.95 -12.00 -3.02
N GLY A 88 -7.72 -12.24 -4.09
CA GLY A 88 -9.16 -12.41 -4.01
C GLY A 88 -9.82 -12.27 -5.37
N ALA A 89 -10.82 -13.11 -5.61
CA ALA A 89 -11.57 -13.09 -6.87
C ALA A 89 -12.40 -11.82 -7.00
N GLN A 90 -12.57 -11.32 -8.22
CA GLN A 90 -13.43 -10.17 -8.49
C GLN A 90 -14.86 -10.41 -7.97
N GLY A 91 -15.28 -9.63 -6.95
CA GLY A 91 -16.58 -9.76 -6.30
C GLY A 91 -16.54 -10.43 -4.91
N ASP A 92 -15.41 -11.02 -4.54
CA ASP A 92 -15.16 -11.55 -3.20
C ASP A 92 -14.36 -10.56 -2.33
N ALA A 93 -14.30 -10.84 -1.03
CA ALA A 93 -13.44 -10.09 -0.13
C ALA A 93 -11.97 -10.31 -0.51
N MET A 94 -11.21 -9.22 -0.62
CA MET A 94 -9.76 -9.26 -0.83
C MET A 94 -9.05 -9.57 0.49
N HIS A 95 -8.13 -10.54 0.46
CA HIS A 95 -7.35 -10.98 1.60
C HIS A 95 -5.89 -10.52 1.47
N ALA A 96 -5.31 -9.99 2.54
CA ALA A 96 -3.88 -9.71 2.58
C ALA A 96 -3.08 -11.01 2.60
N VAL A 97 -2.08 -11.13 1.73
CA VAL A 97 -1.22 -12.32 1.61
C VAL A 97 -0.11 -12.36 2.66
N ASP A 98 -0.10 -11.38 3.59
CA ASP A 98 1.00 -11.05 4.53
C ASP A 98 1.51 -12.20 5.42
N THR A 99 0.73 -13.26 5.67
CA THR A 99 1.11 -14.27 6.68
C THR A 99 2.32 -15.17 6.38
N GLN A 100 3.03 -14.98 5.25
CA GLN A 100 4.17 -15.83 4.86
C GLN A 100 5.40 -15.11 4.28
N LEU A 101 5.41 -13.77 4.17
CA LEU A 101 6.53 -13.06 3.51
C LEU A 101 7.68 -12.78 4.49
N THR A 102 8.86 -13.29 4.19
CA THR A 102 10.10 -13.02 4.93
C THR A 102 10.67 -11.65 4.57
N ARG A 103 11.56 -11.08 5.40
CA ARG A 103 12.28 -9.83 5.07
C ARG A 103 13.02 -9.89 3.72
N ALA A 104 13.40 -11.08 3.25
CA ALA A 104 14.02 -11.26 1.94
C ALA A 104 13.00 -11.14 0.80
N ASP A 105 11.79 -11.69 0.99
CA ASP A 105 10.67 -11.55 0.04
C ASP A 105 10.26 -10.07 -0.07
N TRP A 106 10.25 -9.34 1.06
CA TRP A 106 10.04 -7.89 1.08
C TRP A 106 11.06 -7.10 0.26
N LEU A 107 12.34 -7.48 0.27
CA LEU A 107 13.39 -6.80 -0.51
C LEU A 107 13.33 -7.11 -2.01
N GLN A 108 12.75 -8.27 -2.39
CA GLN A 108 12.44 -8.56 -3.79
C GLN A 108 11.17 -7.84 -4.25
N TRP A 109 10.19 -7.73 -3.35
CA TRP A 109 8.92 -7.09 -3.61
C TRP A 109 9.05 -5.57 -3.70
N CYS A 110 10.00 -5.00 -2.96
CA CYS A 110 10.35 -3.60 -2.98
C CYS A 110 11.88 -3.44 -2.90
N PRO A 111 12.58 -3.45 -4.05
CA PRO A 111 13.99 -3.11 -4.07
C PRO A 111 14.14 -1.71 -3.48
N ALA A 112 15.10 -1.49 -2.58
CA ALA A 112 15.31 -0.22 -1.87
C ALA A 112 15.47 1.03 -2.78
N ASN A 113 15.56 0.82 -4.09
CA ASN A 113 15.77 1.82 -5.14
C ASN A 113 14.50 2.10 -5.96
N GLU A 114 13.40 1.37 -5.73
CA GLU A 114 12.09 1.53 -6.41
C GLU A 114 10.99 2.06 -5.46
N CYS A 115 11.15 1.93 -4.14
CA CYS A 115 10.30 2.62 -3.14
C CYS A 115 10.47 4.15 -3.15
N GLN A 116 11.41 4.67 -3.93
CA GLN A 116 11.56 6.10 -4.16
C GLN A 116 11.17 6.44 -5.59
N ALA A 117 10.04 7.14 -5.71
CA ALA A 117 9.60 7.93 -6.86
C ALA A 117 8.92 7.18 -8.03
N PHE A 118 7.58 7.27 -8.02
CA PHE A 118 6.90 8.07 -9.03
C PHE A 118 6.37 9.36 -8.39
#